data_AF-A0A5K1G760-F1
#
_entry.id   AF-A0A5K1G760-F1
#
_cell.length_a   1.000
_cell.length_b   1.000
_cell.length_c   1.000
_cell.angle_alpha   90.00
_cell.angle_beta   90.00
_cell.angle_gamma   90.00
#
_symmetry.space_group_name_H-M   'P 1'
#
loop_
_entity.id
_entity.type
_entity.pdbx_description
1 polymer ?
#
loop_
_entity_poly.entity_id
_entity_poly.type
_entity_poly.pdbx_seq_one_letter_code
_entity_poly.pdbx_strand_id
1 'polypeptide(L)'
;FGWRGQSRDSIGTVLCVDDDGILRVGFPGASRGWKADPAEMERVEEFKVGDWVRIRPSLTTAKHGLGPVTPGSIGIVYCIRPDSSLLLELSYLPGPWHCEPEEVEPVEPFR
;
A
#
# COMPACT_ATOMS: atom_id res chain seq x y z
N PHE A 1 -7.69 11.38 -15.42
CA PHE A 1 -9.07 11.04 -14.97
C PHE A 1 -9.54 11.64 -13.62
N GLY A 2 -8.89 12.68 -13.09
CA GLY A 2 -9.29 13.34 -11.83
C GLY A 2 -9.04 12.46 -10.58
N TRP A 3 -8.32 12.99 -9.60
CA TRP A 3 -7.70 12.18 -8.54
C TRP A 3 -8.65 11.64 -7.46
N ARG A 4 -9.87 12.19 -7.29
CA ARG A 4 -10.93 11.69 -6.38
C ARG A 4 -10.43 11.29 -4.97
N GLY A 5 -9.47 12.03 -4.42
CA GLY A 5 -8.91 11.77 -3.09
C GLY A 5 -7.74 10.77 -3.06
N GLN A 6 -7.32 10.22 -4.19
CA GLN A 6 -6.06 9.50 -4.33
C GLN A 6 -4.90 10.48 -4.49
N SER A 7 -3.74 10.09 -3.98
CA SER A 7 -2.48 10.82 -4.20
C SER A 7 -1.66 10.13 -5.28
N ARG A 8 -0.52 10.74 -5.65
CA ARG A 8 0.47 10.11 -6.53
C ARG A 8 1.02 8.80 -5.94
N ASP A 9 1.04 8.69 -4.61
CA ASP A 9 1.61 7.55 -3.91
C ASP A 9 0.59 6.42 -3.70
N SER A 10 -0.71 6.67 -3.89
CA SER A 10 -1.77 5.67 -3.66
C SER A 10 -1.58 4.44 -4.55
N ILE A 11 -1.55 3.26 -3.91
CA ILE A 11 -1.47 1.98 -4.62
C ILE A 11 -2.88 1.42 -4.81
N GLY A 12 -3.17 0.98 -6.03
CA GLY A 12 -4.46 0.38 -6.39
C GLY A 12 -4.28 -0.92 -7.17
N THR A 13 -5.30 -1.77 -7.12
CA THR A 13 -5.30 -3.06 -7.81
C THR A 13 -5.93 -2.92 -9.20
N VAL A 14 -5.25 -3.38 -10.25
CA VAL A 14 -5.86 -3.45 -11.58
C VAL A 14 -6.95 -4.52 -11.58
N LEU A 15 -8.20 -4.11 -11.79
CA LEU A 15 -9.38 -4.97 -11.85
C LEU A 15 -9.59 -5.55 -13.24
N CYS A 16 -9.44 -4.72 -14.27
CA CYS A 16 -9.49 -5.11 -15.67
C CYS A 16 -8.84 -4.06 -16.57
N VAL A 17 -8.61 -4.44 -17.82
CA VAL A 17 -8.25 -3.56 -18.92
C VAL A 17 -9.46 -3.51 -19.86
N ASP A 18 -10.01 -2.32 -20.10
CA ASP A 18 -11.11 -2.13 -21.03
C ASP A 18 -10.63 -2.32 -22.49
N ASP A 19 -11.53 -2.52 -23.45
CA ASP A 19 -11.19 -2.79 -24.86
C ASP A 19 -10.42 -1.65 -25.54
N ASP A 20 -10.48 -0.43 -24.99
CA ASP A 20 -9.75 0.76 -25.43
C ASP A 20 -8.37 0.91 -24.77
N GLY A 21 -7.95 -0.05 -23.95
CA GLY A 21 -6.67 -0.07 -23.24
C GLY A 21 -6.67 0.71 -21.92
N ILE A 22 -7.80 1.29 -21.51
CA ILE A 22 -7.91 2.02 -20.23
C ILE A 22 -7.96 1.04 -19.07
N LEU A 23 -7.16 1.29 -18.03
CA LEU A 23 -7.15 0.47 -16.82
C LEU A 23 -8.33 0.83 -15.93
N ARG A 24 -8.94 -0.18 -15.31
CA ARG A 24 -9.82 0.00 -14.15
C ARG A 24 -9.08 -0.38 -12.89
N VAL A 25 -8.81 0.60 -12.05
CA VAL A 25 -8.05 0.43 -10.81
C VAL A 25 -8.98 0.52 -9.61
N GLY A 26 -8.96 -0.49 -8.75
CA GLY A 26 -9.63 -0.50 -7.47
C GLY A 26 -8.75 0.14 -6.41
N PHE A 27 -9.30 1.14 -5.70
CA PHE A 27 -8.69 1.71 -4.51
C PHE A 27 -9.53 1.36 -3.28
N PRO A 28 -8.92 1.18 -2.10
CA PRO A 28 -9.69 0.91 -0.89
C PRO A 28 -10.74 2.00 -0.63
N GLY A 29 -12.01 1.60 -0.48
CA GLY A 29 -13.14 2.51 -0.29
C GLY A 29 -13.76 3.08 -1.57
N ALA A 30 -13.20 2.78 -2.75
CA ALA A 30 -13.82 3.13 -4.03
C ALA A 30 -14.81 2.06 -4.48
N SER A 31 -16.08 2.43 -4.66
CA SER A 31 -17.15 1.50 -5.07
C SER A 31 -17.18 1.21 -6.58
N ARG A 32 -16.46 1.99 -7.38
CA ARG A 32 -16.36 1.82 -8.84
C ARG A 32 -14.89 1.92 -9.23
N GLY A 33 -14.44 1.01 -10.09
CA GLY A 33 -13.07 1.04 -10.64
C GLY A 33 -12.76 2.42 -11.24
N TRP A 34 -11.65 3.00 -10.80
CA TRP A 34 -11.14 4.27 -11.28
C TRP A 34 -10.52 4.06 -12.66
N LYS A 35 -10.89 4.90 -13.62
CA LYS A 35 -10.29 4.85 -14.96
C LYS A 35 -8.92 5.50 -14.91
N ALA A 36 -7.91 4.79 -15.40
CA ALA A 36 -6.55 5.28 -15.47
C ALA A 36 -5.96 5.05 -16.86
N ASP A 37 -5.21 6.03 -17.34
CA ASP A 37 -4.33 5.82 -18.48
C ASP A 37 -3.13 4.96 -18.00
N PRO A 38 -2.78 3.84 -18.66
CA PRO A 38 -1.57 3.09 -18.35
C PRO A 38 -0.30 3.95 -18.30
N ALA A 39 -0.22 5.04 -19.08
CA ALA A 39 0.93 5.96 -19.07
C ALA A 39 1.03 6.82 -17.79
N GLU A 40 -0.05 6.93 -17.02
CA GLU A 40 -0.07 7.62 -15.71
C GLU A 40 0.24 6.65 -14.55
N MET A 41 0.49 5.36 -14.83
CA MET A 41 0.63 4.31 -13.82
C MET A 41 2.04 3.73 -13.77
N GLU A 42 2.48 3.43 -12.55
CA GLU A 42 3.69 2.66 -12.28
C GLU A 42 3.30 1.29 -11.73
N ARG A 43 3.86 0.23 -12.30
CA ARG A 43 3.64 -1.13 -11.76
C ARG A 43 4.52 -1.30 -10.53
N VAL A 44 3.88 -1.55 -9.39
CA VAL A 44 4.54 -1.96 -8.16
C VAL A 44 4.43 -3.47 -7.97
N GLU A 45 5.36 -4.03 -7.20
CA GLU A 45 5.27 -5.43 -6.78
C GLU A 45 4.22 -5.60 -5.68
N GLU A 46 3.52 -6.73 -5.71
CA GLU A 46 2.57 -7.09 -4.66
C GLU A 46 3.34 -7.62 -3.45
N PHE A 47 3.00 -7.10 -2.27
CA PHE A 47 3.53 -7.60 -1.01
C PHE A 47 3.07 -9.03 -0.75
N LYS A 48 3.89 -9.79 -0.03
CA LYS A 48 3.60 -11.16 0.42
C LYS A 48 3.80 -11.27 1.92
N VAL A 49 3.07 -12.20 2.54
CA VAL A 49 3.31 -12.55 3.94
C VAL A 49 4.75 -13.03 4.09
N GLY A 50 5.47 -12.45 5.06
CA GLY A 50 6.89 -12.68 5.30
C GLY A 50 7.83 -11.67 4.66
N ASP A 51 7.34 -10.76 3.81
CA ASP A 51 8.17 -9.69 3.24
C ASP A 51 8.63 -8.73 4.33
N TRP A 52 9.90 -8.33 4.23
CA TRP A 52 10.47 -7.30 5.08
C TRP A 52 10.17 -5.94 4.46
N VAL A 53 9.63 -5.04 5.27
CA VAL A 53 9.22 -3.72 4.82
C VAL A 53 9.76 -2.66 5.77
N ARG A 54 10.11 -1.50 5.23
CA ARG A 54 10.41 -0.31 5.99
C ARG A 54 9.22 0.64 5.92
N ILE A 55 8.82 1.15 7.06
CA ILE A 55 7.84 2.23 7.15
C ILE A 55 8.50 3.48 6.57
N ARG A 56 7.87 4.15 5.60
CA ARG A 56 8.49 5.29 4.92
C ARG A 56 9.00 6.32 5.95
N PRO A 57 10.29 6.69 5.96
CA PRO A 57 10.81 7.66 6.93
C PRO A 57 10.12 9.03 6.88
N SER A 58 9.56 9.38 5.72
CA SER A 58 8.80 10.61 5.50
C SER A 58 7.32 10.52 5.90
N LEU A 59 6.86 9.38 6.42
CA LEU A 59 5.46 9.17 6.80
C LEU A 59 5.12 10.03 8.04
N THR A 60 4.33 11.08 7.84
CA THR A 60 3.88 11.98 8.92
C THR A 60 2.50 11.61 9.45
N THR A 61 1.67 11.00 8.62
CA THR A 61 0.33 10.52 8.96
C THR A 61 0.08 9.19 8.27
N ALA A 62 -0.63 8.28 8.94
CA ALA A 62 -1.09 7.02 8.36
C ALA A 62 -2.62 6.97 8.33
N LYS A 63 -3.20 6.34 7.31
CA LYS A 63 -4.65 6.26 7.08
C LYS A 63 -5.39 5.59 8.23
N HIS A 64 -4.78 4.57 8.84
CA HIS A 64 -5.33 3.85 10.00
C HIS A 64 -4.75 4.35 11.33
N GLY A 65 -4.00 5.45 11.30
CA GLY A 65 -3.35 6.05 12.46
C GLY A 65 -1.94 5.50 12.70
N LEU A 66 -1.01 6.40 13.01
CA LEU A 66 0.39 6.04 13.26
C LEU A 66 0.58 5.40 14.66
N GLY A 67 -0.15 5.88 15.67
CA GLY A 67 -0.05 5.37 17.03
C GLY A 67 1.40 5.39 17.56
N PRO A 68 1.89 4.29 18.17
CA PRO A 68 3.26 4.19 18.71
C PRO A 68 4.34 3.87 17.65
N VAL A 69 3.97 3.80 16.37
CA VAL A 69 4.87 3.41 15.28
C VAL A 69 5.87 4.52 14.98
N THR A 70 7.14 4.15 14.81
CA THR A 70 8.20 5.09 14.44
C THR A 70 8.48 4.98 12.93
N PRO A 71 8.31 6.07 12.14
CA PRO A 71 8.72 6.10 10.73
C PRO A 71 10.18 5.67 10.54
N GLY A 72 10.46 4.90 9.49
CA GLY A 72 11.77 4.29 9.25
C GLY A 72 12.00 2.95 9.96
N SER A 73 11.09 2.52 10.85
CA SER A 73 11.15 1.17 11.44
C SER A 73 11.00 0.10 10.37
N ILE A 74 11.65 -1.03 10.61
CA ILE A 74 11.51 -2.24 9.78
C ILE A 74 10.55 -3.20 10.47
N GLY A 75 9.62 -3.76 9.71
CA GLY A 75 8.68 -4.78 10.14
C GLY A 75 8.55 -5.88 9.11
N ILE A 76 7.72 -6.86 9.43
CA ILE A 76 7.41 -7.99 8.55
C ILE A 76 5.92 -7.97 8.23
N VAL A 77 5.58 -8.19 6.96
CA VAL A 77 4.18 -8.37 6.55
C VAL A 77 3.63 -9.64 7.19
N TYR A 78 2.78 -9.48 8.20
CA TYR A 78 2.15 -10.58 8.92
C TYR A 78 0.90 -11.09 8.21
N CYS A 79 0.09 -10.17 7.67
CA CYS A 79 -1.14 -10.52 6.98
C CYS A 79 -1.49 -9.47 5.93
N ILE A 80 -2.05 -9.93 4.81
CA ILE A 80 -2.61 -9.09 3.75
C ILE A 80 -4.12 -9.24 3.85
N ARG A 81 -4.81 -8.13 4.07
CA ARG A 81 -6.26 -8.11 4.24
C ARG A 81 -6.97 -8.20 2.88
N PRO A 82 -8.26 -8.59 2.84
CA PRO A 82 -9.01 -8.66 1.58
C PRO A 82 -9.12 -7.34 0.80
N ASP A 83 -8.89 -6.20 1.46
CA ASP A 83 -8.85 -4.86 0.85
C ASP A 83 -7.44 -4.44 0.41
N SER A 84 -6.48 -5.36 0.41
CA SER A 84 -5.05 -5.17 0.11
C SER A 84 -4.28 -4.34 1.15
N SER A 85 -4.90 -3.92 2.25
CA SER A 85 -4.18 -3.28 3.35
C SER A 85 -3.36 -4.31 4.15
N LEU A 86 -2.29 -3.84 4.80
CA LEU A 86 -1.27 -4.69 5.41
C LEU A 86 -1.38 -4.67 6.93
N LEU A 87 -1.11 -5.81 7.55
CA LEU A 87 -0.80 -5.92 8.97
C LEU A 87 0.70 -6.21 9.11
N LEU A 88 1.42 -5.33 9.80
CA LEU A 88 2.86 -5.43 10.00
C LEU A 88 3.18 -5.83 11.43
N GLU A 89 4.00 -6.85 11.60
CA GLU A 89 4.64 -7.15 12.88
C GLU A 89 5.86 -6.26 13.07
N LEU A 90 5.83 -5.49 14.16
CA LEU A 90 6.93 -4.64 14.61
C LEU A 90 7.38 -5.16 15.97
N SER A 91 8.67 -5.45 16.12
CA SER A 91 9.22 -6.14 17.29
C SER A 91 8.99 -5.42 18.62
N TYR A 92 8.73 -4.12 18.59
CA TYR A 92 8.49 -3.27 19.76
C TYR A 92 7.02 -3.01 20.06
N LEU A 93 6.10 -3.56 19.26
CA LEU A 93 4.66 -3.44 19.48
C LEU A 93 4.07 -4.75 20.00
N PRO A 94 3.04 -4.69 20.88
CA PRO A 94 2.37 -5.88 21.40
C PRO A 94 1.44 -6.55 20.38
N GLY A 95 1.17 -5.92 19.24
CA GLY A 95 0.30 -6.43 18.19
C GLY A 95 0.62 -5.80 16.84
N PRO A 96 0.04 -6.33 15.75
CA PRO A 96 0.35 -5.87 14.41
C PRO A 96 -0.18 -4.45 14.18
N TRP A 97 0.60 -3.66 13.44
CA TRP A 97 0.18 -2.34 12.98
C TRP A 97 -0.55 -2.44 11.63
N HIS A 98 -1.66 -1.75 11.49
CA HIS A 98 -2.46 -1.72 10.26
C HIS A 98 -2.07 -0.51 9.41
N CYS A 99 -1.68 -0.75 8.17
CA CYS A 99 -1.21 0.29 7.25
C CYS A 99 -1.65 0.00 5.81
N GLU A 100 -1.53 1.00 4.94
CA GLU A 100 -1.68 0.82 3.50
C GLU A 100 -0.34 0.46 2.84
N PRO A 101 -0.35 -0.22 1.67
CA PRO A 101 0.87 -0.56 0.94
C PRO A 101 1.75 0.65 0.62
N GLU A 102 1.17 1.81 0.32
CA GLU A 102 1.92 3.03 0.01
C GLU A 102 2.64 3.66 1.22
N GLU A 103 2.33 3.22 2.44
CA GLU A 103 2.95 3.75 3.67
C GLU A 103 4.30 3.08 3.97
N VAL A 104 4.64 2.03 3.23
CA VAL A 104 5.86 1.25 3.39
C VAL A 104 6.62 1.08 2.07
N GLU A 105 7.86 0.62 2.17
CA GLU A 105 8.71 0.24 1.05
C GLU A 105 9.32 -1.15 1.31
N PRO A 106 9.45 -2.02 0.29
CA PRO A 106 10.11 -3.31 0.45
C PRO A 106 11.59 -3.10 0.81
N VAL A 107 12.14 -3.98 1.64
CA VAL A 107 13.56 -4.00 1.96
C VAL A 107 14.12 -5.41 1.91
N GLU A 108 15.35 -5.55 1.44
CA GLU A 108 16.06 -6.82 1.50
C GLU A 108 16.46 -7.12 2.96
N PRO A 109 16.08 -8.29 3.52
CA PRO A 109 16.53 -8.69 4.84
C PRO A 109 18.02 -9.03 4.82
N PHE A 110 18.79 -8.34 5.67
CA PHE A 110 20.23 -8.52 5.89
C PHE A 110 21.09 -8.44 4.62
N ARG A 111 21.83 -7.33 4.47
CA ARG A 111 22.88 -7.18 3.47
C ARG A 111 24.26 -7.34 4.09
#